data_AF-A0A090WS85-F1
#
_entry.id   AF-A0A090WS85-F1
#
_cell.length_a   1.000
_cell.length_b   1.000
_cell.length_c   1.000
_cell.angle_alpha   90.00
_cell.angle_beta   90.00
_cell.angle_gamma   90.00
#
_symmetry.space_group_name_H-M   'P 1'
#
loop_
_entity.id
_entity.type
_entity.pdbx_description
1 polymer ?
#
loop_
_entity_poly.entity_id
_entity_poly.type
_entity_poly.pdbx_seq_one_letter_code
_entity_poly.pdbx_strand_id
1 'polypeptide(L)'
;MKTLKQLSAFSIIGLVLLFLSSCDDNSDTFTITAPNAPVLADLQITQIELDAANTGNPAIALNWSESDYGQPTAVNYAIQFSMDEAFTAPVTATSVTGRNDITLSVGEVNSAAGNAG
;
A
#
# COMPACT_ATOMS: atom_id res chain seq x y z
N MET A 1 -50.92 -1.66 46.47
CA MET A 1 -49.73 -0.83 46.16
C MET A 1 -48.40 -1.59 46.29
N LYS A 2 -48.21 -2.48 47.27
CA LYS A 2 -46.93 -3.23 47.45
C LYS A 2 -46.57 -4.12 46.24
N THR A 3 -47.55 -4.79 45.65
CA THR A 3 -47.37 -5.68 44.49
C THR A 3 -47.07 -4.91 43.18
N LEU A 4 -47.69 -3.75 42.96
CA LEU A 4 -47.38 -2.87 41.81
C LEU A 4 -45.94 -2.31 41.87
N LYS A 5 -45.44 -1.95 43.06
CA LYS A 5 -44.06 -1.48 43.25
C LYS A 5 -43.03 -2.59 43.00
N GLN A 6 -43.36 -3.83 43.37
CA GLN A 6 -42.52 -4.99 43.11
C GLN A 6 -42.47 -5.32 41.62
N LEU A 7 -43.60 -5.31 40.92
CA LEU A 7 -43.68 -5.54 39.47
C LEU A 7 -42.90 -4.47 38.66
N SER A 8 -43.00 -3.20 39.07
CA SER A 8 -42.25 -2.08 38.49
C SER A 8 -40.73 -2.24 38.69
N ALA A 9 -40.29 -2.67 39.87
CA ALA A 9 -38.87 -2.90 40.14
C ALA A 9 -38.30 -4.04 39.28
N PHE A 10 -39.04 -5.15 39.10
CA PHE A 10 -38.63 -6.24 38.21
C PHE A 10 -38.51 -5.80 36.74
N SER A 11 -39.42 -4.95 36.26
CA SER A 11 -39.38 -4.44 34.89
C SER A 11 -38.16 -3.54 34.65
N ILE A 12 -37.83 -2.66 35.60
CA ILE A 12 -36.65 -1.78 35.51
C ILE A 12 -35.35 -2.60 35.53
N ILE A 13 -35.26 -3.62 36.38
CA ILE A 13 -34.11 -4.52 36.44
C ILE A 13 -33.95 -5.30 35.12
N GLY A 14 -35.04 -5.81 34.57
CA GLY A 14 -35.02 -6.49 33.27
C GLY A 14 -34.55 -5.57 32.14
N LEU A 15 -34.98 -4.30 32.14
CA LEU A 15 -34.57 -3.32 31.15
C LEU A 15 -33.08 -2.96 31.27
N VAL A 16 -32.55 -2.82 32.49
CA VAL A 16 -31.12 -2.56 32.73
C VAL A 16 -30.27 -3.74 32.26
N LEU A 17 -30.70 -4.98 32.48
CA LEU A 17 -29.97 -6.17 32.02
C LEU A 17 -29.91 -6.29 30.48
N LEU A 18 -30.91 -5.77 29.76
CA LEU A 18 -30.90 -5.70 28.28
C LEU A 18 -29.88 -4.68 27.76
N PHE A 19 -29.68 -3.56 28.46
CA PHE A 19 -28.68 -2.55 28.07
C PHE A 19 -27.25 -2.98 28.39
N LEU A 20 -27.05 -3.85 29.39
CA LEU A 20 -25.72 -4.39 29.73
C LEU A 20 -25.27 -5.50 28.78
N SER A 21 -26.17 -6.11 28.01
CA SER A 21 -25.87 -7.20 27.07
C SER A 21 -25.69 -6.74 25.62
N SER A 22 -25.83 -5.44 25.30
CA SER A 22 -25.67 -4.92 23.94
C SER A 22 -24.30 -4.29 23.65
N CYS A 23 -23.28 -4.54 24.48
CA CYS A 23 -21.95 -3.92 24.36
C CYS A 23 -20.92 -4.85 23.72
N ASP A 24 -21.34 -5.73 22.81
CA ASP A 24 -20.39 -6.46 21.96
C ASP A 24 -19.99 -5.53 20.82
N ASP A 25 -18.72 -5.12 20.80
CA ASP A 25 -18.14 -4.35 19.70
C ASP A 25 -17.99 -5.29 18.51
N ASN A 26 -19.08 -5.42 17.75
CA ASN A 26 -19.15 -6.26 16.57
C ASN A 26 -18.56 -5.56 15.34
N SER A 27 -17.68 -4.56 15.53
CA SER A 27 -17.02 -3.90 14.42
C SER A 27 -16.15 -4.90 13.66
N ASP A 28 -16.45 -5.06 12.38
CA ASP A 28 -15.61 -5.84 11.47
C ASP A 28 -14.25 -5.13 11.35
N THR A 29 -13.26 -5.61 12.09
CA THR A 29 -11.88 -5.13 11.95
C THR A 29 -11.38 -5.48 10.55
N PHE A 30 -11.09 -4.47 9.75
CA PHE A 30 -10.45 -4.65 8.45
C PHE A 30 -9.03 -5.17 8.66
N THR A 31 -8.77 -6.41 8.22
CA THR A 31 -7.47 -7.06 8.34
C THR A 31 -6.88 -7.31 6.96
N ILE A 32 -5.57 -7.10 6.85
CA ILE A 32 -4.77 -7.46 5.68
C ILE A 32 -3.92 -8.67 6.02
N THR A 33 -3.58 -9.46 5.00
CA THR A 33 -2.54 -10.48 5.12
C THR A 33 -1.15 -9.85 4.94
N ALA A 34 -0.11 -10.54 5.43
CA ALA A 34 1.26 -10.12 5.15
C ALA A 34 1.52 -10.28 3.63
N PRO A 35 1.89 -9.22 2.91
CA PRO A 35 1.99 -9.27 1.46
C PRO A 35 3.25 -10.01 1.02
N ASN A 36 3.22 -10.55 -0.20
CA ASN A 36 4.44 -10.89 -0.93
C ASN A 36 5.21 -9.62 -1.33
N ALA A 37 6.54 -9.70 -1.28
CA ALA A 37 7.39 -8.63 -1.79
C ALA A 37 7.22 -8.52 -3.32
N PRO A 38 7.15 -7.29 -3.87
CA PRO A 38 7.15 -7.12 -5.32
C PRO A 38 8.52 -7.52 -5.88
N VAL A 39 8.53 -8.31 -6.94
CA VAL A 39 9.74 -8.77 -7.62
C VAL A 39 9.82 -8.06 -8.97
N LEU A 40 10.83 -7.21 -9.14
CA LEU A 40 11.11 -6.53 -10.40
C LEU A 40 11.58 -7.56 -11.44
N ALA A 41 11.04 -7.48 -12.65
CA ALA A 41 11.48 -8.33 -13.75
C ALA A 41 12.90 -7.94 -14.20
N ASP A 42 13.72 -8.95 -14.49
CA ASP A 42 15.09 -8.74 -14.95
C ASP A 42 15.13 -7.94 -16.25
N LEU A 43 15.93 -6.87 -16.23
CA LEU A 43 16.30 -6.16 -17.44
C LEU A 43 17.41 -6.92 -18.15
N GLN A 44 17.22 -7.19 -19.44
CA GLN A 44 18.26 -7.80 -20.29
C GLN A 44 19.39 -6.80 -20.64
N ILE A 45 19.25 -5.55 -20.22
CA ILE A 45 20.23 -4.47 -20.43
C ILE A 45 21.05 -4.26 -19.16
N THR A 46 22.36 -4.21 -19.30
CA THR A 46 23.29 -3.89 -18.19
C THR A 46 23.86 -2.48 -18.31
N GLN A 47 23.68 -1.84 -19.46
CA GLN A 47 24.15 -0.49 -19.75
C GLN A 47 23.17 0.18 -20.71
N ILE A 48 22.93 1.48 -20.50
CA ILE A 48 22.12 2.33 -21.37
C ILE A 48 22.88 3.65 -21.59
N GLU A 49 22.87 4.15 -22.82
CA GLU A 49 23.36 5.49 -23.16
C GLU A 49 22.15 6.41 -23.36
N LEU A 50 22.13 7.54 -22.66
CA LEU A 50 21.01 8.47 -22.63
C LEU A 50 21.33 9.70 -23.50
N ASP A 51 20.48 9.97 -24.49
CA ASP A 51 20.62 11.14 -25.36
C ASP A 51 19.93 12.37 -24.76
N ALA A 52 20.74 13.33 -24.30
CA ALA A 52 20.28 14.58 -23.70
C ALA A 52 19.44 15.46 -24.65
N ALA A 53 19.50 15.27 -25.97
CA ALA A 53 18.67 16.01 -26.92
C ALA A 53 17.22 15.48 -26.97
N ASN A 54 16.98 14.27 -26.45
CA ASN A 54 15.73 13.53 -26.61
C ASN A 54 15.14 13.09 -25.25
N THR A 55 15.11 14.01 -24.28
CA THR A 55 14.70 13.72 -22.89
C THR A 55 13.28 13.13 -22.74
N GLY A 56 12.37 13.43 -23.67
CA GLY A 56 11.01 12.90 -23.66
C GLY A 56 10.86 11.48 -24.23
N ASN A 57 11.92 10.91 -24.82
CA ASN A 57 11.84 9.57 -25.41
C ASN A 57 11.75 8.50 -24.32
N PRO A 58 11.01 7.40 -24.53
CA PRO A 58 11.07 6.23 -23.66
C PRO A 58 12.48 5.68 -23.55
N ALA A 59 12.94 5.38 -22.33
CA ALA A 59 14.26 4.82 -22.07
C ALA A 59 14.19 3.39 -21.52
N ILE A 60 13.43 3.19 -20.44
CA ILE A 60 13.36 1.89 -19.74
C ILE A 60 11.91 1.58 -19.40
N ALA A 61 11.46 0.37 -19.76
CA ALA A 61 10.18 -0.17 -19.32
C ALA A 61 10.42 -1.18 -18.19
N LEU A 62 9.73 -0.98 -17.08
CA LEU A 62 9.80 -1.78 -15.86
C LEU A 62 8.44 -2.45 -15.62
N ASN A 63 8.48 -3.68 -15.13
CA ASN A 63 7.30 -4.38 -14.63
C ASN A 63 7.71 -5.27 -13.46
N TRP A 64 6.76 -5.53 -12.56
CA TRP A 64 7.00 -6.35 -11.37
C TRP A 64 5.77 -7.19 -11.01
N SER A 65 5.98 -8.20 -10.17
CA SER A 65 4.87 -8.95 -9.58
C SER A 65 4.08 -8.07 -8.62
N GLU A 66 2.75 -8.06 -8.74
CA GLU A 66 1.89 -7.33 -7.81
C GLU A 66 1.93 -7.95 -6.40
N SER A 67 1.98 -7.09 -5.39
CA SER A 67 1.82 -7.44 -4.00
C SER A 67 0.36 -7.72 -3.66
N ASP A 68 0.06 -8.87 -3.09
CA ASP A 68 -1.27 -9.30 -2.66
C ASP A 68 -1.42 -9.11 -1.15
N TYR A 69 -2.38 -8.26 -0.76
CA TYR A 69 -2.70 -7.99 0.64
C TYR A 69 -3.90 -8.81 1.13
N GLY A 70 -4.43 -9.72 0.30
CA GLY A 70 -5.62 -10.52 0.57
C GLY A 70 -6.92 -9.73 0.43
N GLN A 71 -6.86 -8.51 -0.09
CA GLN A 71 -7.99 -7.58 -0.24
C GLN A 71 -7.86 -6.83 -1.58
N PRO A 72 -8.97 -6.52 -2.27
CA PRO A 72 -8.96 -5.74 -3.50
C PRO A 72 -8.69 -4.25 -3.20
N THR A 73 -7.43 -3.92 -2.99
CA THR A 73 -6.97 -2.56 -2.68
C THR A 73 -5.93 -2.10 -3.70
N ALA A 74 -5.82 -0.78 -3.91
CA ALA A 74 -4.78 -0.23 -4.76
C ALA A 74 -3.44 -0.24 -4.01
N VAL A 75 -2.42 -0.87 -4.62
CA VAL A 75 -1.06 -0.91 -4.06
C VAL A 75 -0.24 0.26 -4.60
N ASN A 76 0.54 0.88 -3.72
CA ASN A 76 1.46 1.94 -4.07
C ASN A 76 2.89 1.40 -4.17
N TYR A 77 3.55 1.60 -5.30
CA TYR A 77 4.94 1.24 -5.51
C TYR A 77 5.79 2.49 -5.70
N ALA A 78 6.98 2.49 -5.11
CA ALA A 78 8.02 3.48 -5.36
C ALA A 78 9.13 2.84 -6.19
N ILE A 79 9.49 3.47 -7.30
CA ILE A 79 10.60 3.02 -8.14
C ILE A 79 11.86 3.77 -7.70
N GLN A 80 12.88 3.02 -7.31
CA GLN A 80 14.09 3.55 -6.70
C GLN A 80 15.33 3.23 -7.52
N PHE A 81 16.26 4.18 -7.53
CA PHE A 81 17.59 4.05 -8.09
C PHE A 81 18.60 4.18 -6.96
N SER A 82 19.66 3.38 -7.00
CA SER A 82 20.75 3.44 -6.03
C SER A 82 22.07 3.07 -6.69
N MET A 83 23.16 3.54 -6.09
CA MET A 83 24.53 3.25 -6.52
C MET A 83 25.09 1.98 -5.89
N ASP A 84 24.38 1.39 -4.93
CA ASP A 84 24.79 0.18 -4.24
C ASP A 84 23.66 -0.86 -4.24
N GLU A 85 24.03 -2.14 -4.31
CA GLU A 85 23.09 -3.26 -4.35
C GLU A 85 22.25 -3.39 -3.06
N ALA A 86 22.71 -2.81 -1.96
CA ALA A 86 21.99 -2.82 -0.68
C ALA A 86 20.99 -1.66 -0.56
N PHE A 87 20.91 -0.77 -1.56
CA PHE A 87 20.06 0.42 -1.57
C PHE A 87 20.24 1.26 -0.30
N THR A 88 21.49 1.54 0.12
CA THR A 88 21.76 2.28 1.36
C THR A 88 21.32 3.74 1.31
N ALA A 89 21.39 4.37 0.13
CA ALA A 89 20.93 5.74 -0.12
C ALA A 89 20.17 5.82 -1.45
N PRO A 90 18.91 5.33 -1.51
CA PRO A 90 18.16 5.28 -2.75
C PRO A 90 17.47 6.61 -3.05
N VAL A 91 17.32 6.91 -4.33
CA VAL A 91 16.48 8.02 -4.83
C VAL A 91 15.22 7.45 -5.45
N THR A 92 14.07 7.94 -4.98
CA THR A 92 12.78 7.62 -5.61
C THR A 92 12.65 8.41 -6.91
N ALA A 93 12.68 7.70 -8.04
CA ALA A 93 12.47 8.28 -9.36
C ALA A 93 11.01 8.68 -9.57
N THR A 94 10.08 7.80 -9.16
CA THR A 94 8.63 7.99 -9.31
C THR A 94 7.85 7.02 -8.43
N SER A 95 6.54 7.21 -8.34
CA SER A 95 5.62 6.31 -7.67
C SER A 95 4.39 6.05 -8.52
N VAL A 96 3.87 4.81 -8.47
CA VAL A 96 2.65 4.41 -9.16
C VAL A 96 1.66 3.77 -8.19
N THR A 97 0.37 3.90 -8.49
CA THR A 97 -0.72 3.39 -7.66
C THR A 97 -1.63 2.49 -8.50
N GLY A 98 -1.90 1.29 -8.01
CA GLY A 98 -2.82 0.33 -8.64
C GLY A 98 -2.33 -0.21 -9.99
N ARG A 99 -1.02 -0.13 -10.25
CA ARG A 99 -0.36 -0.62 -11.46
C ARG A 99 0.98 -1.24 -11.09
N ASN A 100 1.40 -2.23 -11.87
CA ASN A 100 2.64 -2.97 -11.69
C ASN A 100 3.63 -2.81 -12.85
N ASP A 101 3.47 -1.73 -13.62
CA ASP A 101 4.28 -1.38 -14.79
C ASP A 101 4.52 0.13 -14.85
N ILE A 102 5.67 0.52 -15.41
CA ILE A 102 5.95 1.90 -15.80
C ILE A 102 6.98 1.96 -16.94
N THR A 103 6.92 3.01 -17.76
CA THR A 103 7.99 3.35 -18.69
C THR A 103 8.56 4.70 -18.29
N LEU A 104 9.85 4.76 -18.01
CA LEU A 104 10.58 5.98 -17.69
C LEU A 104 11.19 6.56 -18.97
N SER A 105 11.10 7.87 -19.10
CA SER A 105 11.75 8.64 -20.16
C SER A 105 13.25 8.80 -19.93
N VAL A 106 13.98 9.18 -20.99
CA VAL A 106 15.40 9.51 -20.93
C VAL A 106 15.68 10.56 -19.84
N GLY A 107 14.86 11.61 -19.75
CA GLY A 107 15.01 12.65 -18.74
C GLY A 107 14.81 12.16 -17.32
N GLU A 108 13.81 11.29 -17.10
CA GLU A 108 13.53 10.71 -15.78
C GLU A 108 14.65 9.78 -15.32
N VAL A 109 15.13 8.90 -16.20
CA VAL A 109 16.25 8.00 -15.88
C VAL A 109 17.52 8.81 -15.61
N ASN A 110 17.83 9.81 -16.44
CA ASN A 110 19.02 10.64 -16.25
C ASN A 110 18.97 11.44 -14.93
N SER A 111 17.80 11.99 -14.59
CA SER A 111 17.60 12.71 -13.32
C SER A 111 17.74 11.77 -12.12
N ALA A 112 17.08 10.61 -12.16
CA ALA A 112 17.12 9.65 -11.06
C ALA A 112 18.53 9.10 -10.83
N ALA A 113 19.22 8.70 -11.91
CA ALA A 113 20.60 8.22 -11.83
C ALA A 113 21.55 9.32 -11.33
N GLY A 114 21.48 10.54 -11.90
CA GLY A 114 22.33 11.66 -11.48
C GLY A 114 22.10 12.11 -10.04
N ASN A 115 20.88 11.95 -9.51
CA ASN A 115 20.58 12.22 -8.10
C ASN A 115 21.06 11.09 -7.17
N ALA A 116 21.13 9.84 -7.66
CA ALA A 116 21.58 8.69 -6.88
C ALA A 116 23.10 8.66 -6.69
N GLY A 117 23.89 9.21 -7.62
CA GLY A 117 25.34 9.42 -7.47
C GLY A 117 26.12 9.32 -8.78
#